data_AF-A0A8G2A1T6-F1
#
_entry.id   AF-A0A8G2A1T6-F1
#
_cell.length_a   1.000
_cell.length_b   1.000
_cell.length_c   1.000
_cell.angle_alpha   90.00
_cell.angle_beta   90.00
_cell.angle_gamma   90.00
#
_symmetry.space_group_name_H-M   'P 1'
#
loop_
_entity.id
_entity.type
_entity.pdbx_description
1 polymer ?
#
loop_
_entity_poly.entity_id
_entity_poly.type
_entity_poly.pdbx_seq_one_letter_code
_entity_poly.pdbx_strand_id
1 'polypeptide(L)'
;MPKYLIMRQNALLLERKPAISPSKQAHTGKEAVGESNQRWCSDGFGFSCDNGEKLQVTFALDCCDREALYRVESNGGYDSETVQGVMLGAVERRFGSSLPSSPVEWLTNNGSAYRSHLTRQFARMVGLEPGHTALRSPKATGWQRAS
;
A
#
# COMPACT_ATOMS: atom_id res chain seq x y z
N MET A 1 -2.04 28.55 14.63
CA MET A 1 -2.88 27.85 15.63
C MET A 1 -2.87 26.36 15.30
N PRO A 2 -2.27 25.49 16.12
CA PRO A 2 -2.12 24.07 15.78
C PRO A 2 -3.49 23.35 15.86
N LYS A 3 -3.85 22.65 14.78
CA LYS A 3 -5.15 21.97 14.54
C LYS A 3 -5.69 21.14 15.72
N TYR A 4 -4.81 20.63 16.57
CA TYR A 4 -5.15 19.84 17.76
C TYR A 4 -6.07 20.59 18.75
N LEU A 5 -5.82 21.88 19.00
CA LEU A 5 -6.61 22.66 19.97
C LEU A 5 -8.07 22.83 19.52
N ILE A 6 -8.28 23.04 18.22
CA ILE A 6 -9.61 23.20 17.61
C ILE A 6 -10.41 21.90 17.68
N MET A 7 -9.77 20.76 17.42
CA MET A 7 -10.42 19.45 17.50
C MET A 7 -10.81 19.09 18.94
N ARG A 8 -9.97 19.48 19.91
CA ARG A 8 -10.24 19.28 21.35
C ARG A 8 -11.41 20.13 21.85
N GLN A 9 -11.51 21.39 21.43
CA GLN A 9 -12.61 22.28 21.84
C GLN A 9 -13.97 21.84 21.29
N ASN A 10 -14.00 21.26 20.10
CA ASN A 10 -15.23 20.82 19.45
C ASN A 10 -15.60 19.35 19.74
N ALA A 11 -14.95 18.70 20.72
CA ALA A 11 -15.17 17.29 21.08
C ALA A 11 -15.08 16.30 19.89
N LEU A 12 -14.27 16.63 18.88
CA LEU A 12 -14.05 15.78 17.69
C LEU A 12 -12.87 14.80 17.86
N LEU A 13 -12.36 14.66 19.09
CA LEU A 13 -11.32 13.69 19.40
C LEU A 13 -11.98 12.33 19.65
N LEU A 14 -11.61 11.33 18.85
CA LEU A 14 -12.06 9.95 19.02
C LEU A 14 -11.67 9.43 20.41
N GLU A 15 -12.62 8.83 21.13
CA GLU A 15 -12.32 8.19 22.40
C GLU A 15 -11.38 7.01 22.22
N ARG A 16 -10.40 6.93 23.11
CA ARG A 16 -9.39 5.87 23.10
C ARG A 16 -10.06 4.56 23.52
N LYS A 17 -10.26 3.64 22.56
CA LYS A 17 -10.71 2.26 22.85
C LYS A 17 -9.86 1.66 23.98
N PRO A 18 -10.45 0.91 24.94
CA PRO A 18 -9.68 0.19 25.94
C PRO A 18 -8.71 -0.78 25.25
N ALA A 19 -7.48 -0.85 25.78
CA ALA A 19 -6.43 -1.68 25.22
C ALA A 19 -6.89 -3.14 25.23
N ILE A 20 -7.08 -3.69 24.03
CA ILE A 20 -7.27 -5.12 23.82
C ILE A 20 -6.03 -5.82 24.38
N SER A 21 -6.22 -6.81 25.24
CA SER A 21 -5.12 -7.60 25.78
C SER A 21 -4.26 -8.15 24.63
N PRO A 22 -2.92 -8.04 24.70
CA PRO A 22 -2.07 -8.55 23.63
C PRO A 22 -2.30 -10.06 23.53
N SER A 23 -2.91 -10.49 22.43
CA SER A 23 -3.11 -11.91 22.17
C SER A 23 -1.76 -12.63 22.23
N LYS A 24 -1.72 -13.84 22.83
CA LYS A 24 -0.54 -14.72 22.91
C LYS A 24 -0.14 -15.32 21.54
N GLN A 25 -0.30 -14.57 20.47
CA GLN A 25 0.32 -14.87 19.19
C GLN A 25 1.38 -13.79 18.99
N ALA A 26 2.60 -14.09 19.44
CA ALA A 26 3.75 -13.26 19.11
C ALA A 26 3.72 -12.98 17.60
N HIS A 27 3.74 -11.70 17.26
CA HIS A 27 3.74 -11.25 15.88
C HIS A 27 5.10 -11.60 15.27
N THR A 28 5.23 -12.78 14.69
CA THR A 28 6.34 -13.09 13.79
C THR A 28 6.10 -12.41 12.43
N GLY A 29 5.88 -11.10 12.44
CA GLY A 29 5.83 -10.27 11.24
C GLY A 29 7.25 -10.11 10.72
N LYS A 30 7.78 -11.14 10.07
CA LYS A 30 9.10 -11.12 9.43
C LYS A 30 8.98 -10.46 8.05
N GLU A 31 8.48 -9.22 8.02
CA GLU A 31 8.16 -8.48 6.79
C GLU A 31 8.99 -7.22 6.59
N ALA A 32 9.73 -6.77 7.59
CA ALA A 32 10.73 -5.73 7.39
C ALA A 32 11.94 -6.34 6.70
N VAL A 33 12.21 -5.91 5.46
CA VAL A 33 13.49 -6.22 4.82
C VAL A 33 14.55 -5.31 5.42
N GLY A 34 15.78 -5.82 5.56
CA GLY A 34 16.86 -5.12 6.26
C GLY A 34 17.35 -3.86 5.55
N GLU A 35 17.05 -3.71 4.25
CA GLU A 35 17.48 -2.60 3.42
C GLU A 35 16.32 -2.09 2.54
N SER A 36 16.30 -0.79 2.27
CA SER A 36 15.36 -0.16 1.34
C SER A 36 15.52 -0.73 -0.07
N ASN A 37 14.44 -0.69 -0.85
CA ASN A 37 14.42 -1.12 -2.25
C ASN A 37 14.71 -2.61 -2.49
N GLN A 38 14.60 -3.44 -1.46
CA GLN A 38 14.60 -4.90 -1.65
C GLN A 38 13.19 -5.43 -1.91
N ARG A 39 12.18 -4.83 -1.26
CA ARG A 39 10.79 -5.26 -1.35
C ARG A 39 9.86 -4.09 -1.17
N TRP A 40 8.94 -3.94 -2.11
CA TRP A 40 7.87 -2.97 -2.09
C TRP A 40 6.52 -3.69 -2.05
N CYS A 41 5.56 -3.02 -1.40
CA CYS A 41 4.24 -3.55 -1.10
C CYS A 41 3.21 -2.63 -1.75
N SER A 42 2.32 -3.17 -2.58
CA SER A 42 1.24 -2.42 -3.24
C SER A 42 -0.12 -2.94 -2.79
N ASP A 43 -0.98 -2.00 -2.42
CA ASP A 43 -2.35 -2.29 -1.99
C ASP A 43 -3.25 -1.14 -2.43
N GLY A 44 -4.55 -1.28 -2.17
CA GLY A 44 -5.46 -0.17 -2.31
C GLY A 44 -6.69 -0.30 -1.42
N PHE A 45 -7.32 0.83 -1.18
CA PHE A 45 -8.61 0.91 -0.49
C PHE A 45 -9.54 1.88 -1.22
N GLY A 46 -10.84 1.75 -1.00
CA GLY A 46 -11.82 2.69 -1.51
C GLY A 46 -12.73 3.20 -0.40
N PHE A 47 -13.24 4.41 -0.58
CA PHE A 47 -14.22 5.03 0.31
C PHE A 47 -15.25 5.83 -0.49
N SER A 48 -16.44 5.99 0.08
CA SER A 48 -17.48 6.82 -0.51
C SER A 48 -17.34 8.25 -0.03
N CYS A 49 -17.45 9.20 -0.95
CA CYS A 49 -17.54 10.62 -0.68
C CYS A 49 -18.98 11.02 -0.35
N ASP A 50 -19.16 12.17 0.31
CA ASP A 50 -20.48 12.68 0.72
C ASP A 50 -21.41 12.97 -0.48
N ASN A 51 -20.85 13.22 -1.66
CA ASN A 51 -21.57 13.41 -2.93
C ASN A 51 -22.02 12.08 -3.58
N GLY A 52 -21.75 10.93 -2.95
CA GLY A 52 -22.08 9.60 -3.46
C GLY A 52 -21.05 9.01 -4.42
N GLU A 53 -20.00 9.75 -4.79
CA GLU A 53 -18.88 9.22 -5.58
C GLU A 53 -18.06 8.22 -4.76
N LYS A 54 -17.44 7.26 -5.45
CA LYS A 54 -16.51 6.31 -4.82
C LYS A 54 -15.10 6.66 -5.26
N LEU A 55 -14.24 6.97 -4.31
CA LEU A 55 -12.83 7.15 -4.56
C LEU A 55 -12.08 5.87 -4.21
N GLN A 56 -11.15 5.50 -5.06
CA GLN A 56 -10.21 4.41 -4.84
C GLN A 56 -8.79 4.96 -4.83
N VAL A 57 -8.01 4.52 -3.85
CA VAL A 57 -6.59 4.86 -3.71
C VAL A 57 -5.80 3.59 -3.87
N THR A 58 -4.90 3.58 -4.86
CA THR A 58 -3.88 2.54 -5.03
C THR A 58 -2.53 3.13 -4.70
N PHE A 59 -1.71 2.44 -3.92
CA PHE A 59 -0.44 2.98 -3.44
C PHE A 59 0.66 1.93 -3.38
N ALA A 60 1.90 2.40 -3.38
CA ALA A 60 3.11 1.60 -3.23
C ALA A 60 3.92 2.10 -2.03
N LEU A 61 4.38 1.17 -1.18
CA LEU A 61 5.24 1.45 -0.04
C LEU A 61 6.55 0.66 -0.12
N ASP A 62 7.62 1.22 0.42
CA ASP A 62 8.82 0.44 0.73
C ASP A 62 8.60 -0.33 2.04
N CYS A 63 8.78 -1.66 2.02
CA CYS A 63 8.48 -2.48 3.20
C CYS A 63 9.60 -2.41 4.27
N CYS A 64 10.74 -1.78 3.99
CA CYS A 64 11.82 -1.54 4.97
C CYS A 64 11.44 -0.44 5.98
N ASP A 65 11.10 0.74 5.48
CA ASP A 65 10.86 1.96 6.28
C ASP A 65 9.41 2.46 6.25
N ARG A 66 8.54 1.77 5.49
CA ARG A 66 7.13 2.14 5.25
C ARG A 66 6.97 3.49 4.54
N GLU A 67 7.98 3.94 3.82
CA GLU A 67 7.87 5.14 2.99
C GLU A 67 6.81 4.95 1.91
N ALA A 68 5.92 5.94 1.76
CA ALA A 68 4.99 5.98 0.63
C ALA A 68 5.71 6.45 -0.63
N LEU A 69 5.94 5.50 -1.54
CA LEU A 69 6.61 5.73 -2.81
C LEU A 69 5.69 6.43 -3.78
N TYR A 70 4.46 5.96 -3.96
CA TYR A 70 3.55 6.57 -4.91
C TYR A 70 2.10 6.24 -4.60
N ARG A 71 1.18 7.07 -5.09
CA ARG A 71 -0.25 6.78 -5.04
C ARG A 71 -0.99 7.37 -6.22
N VAL A 72 -2.05 6.69 -6.62
CA VAL A 72 -3.03 7.17 -7.60
C VAL A 72 -4.41 7.14 -6.95
N GLU A 73 -5.15 8.21 -7.16
CA GLU A 73 -6.54 8.39 -6.74
C GLU A 73 -7.41 8.29 -8.00
N SER A 74 -8.41 7.41 -7.99
CA SER A 74 -9.29 7.15 -9.13
C SER A 74 -10.74 7.10 -8.68
N ASN A 75 -11.63 7.70 -9.48
CA ASN A 75 -13.08 7.59 -9.30
C ASN A 75 -13.65 6.31 -9.96
N GLY A 76 -12.78 5.48 -10.55
CA GLY A 76 -13.10 4.22 -11.22
C GLY A 76 -12.79 2.97 -10.39
N GLY A 77 -12.92 1.79 -11.01
CA GLY A 77 -12.55 0.51 -10.39
C GLY A 77 -11.03 0.23 -10.44
N TYR A 78 -10.62 -0.90 -9.87
CA TYR A 78 -9.22 -1.36 -9.94
C TYR A 78 -8.92 -1.89 -11.34
N ASP A 79 -8.36 -1.05 -12.21
CA ASP A 79 -7.89 -1.44 -13.54
C ASP A 79 -6.36 -1.64 -13.58
N SER A 80 -5.90 -2.29 -14.65
CA SER A 80 -4.47 -2.56 -14.85
C SER A 80 -3.67 -1.30 -15.16
N GLU A 81 -4.29 -0.28 -15.74
CA GLU A 81 -3.63 0.98 -16.09
C GLU A 81 -3.21 1.75 -14.83
N THR A 82 -4.12 1.88 -13.87
CA THR A 82 -3.86 2.48 -12.56
C THR A 82 -2.72 1.76 -11.85
N VAL A 83 -2.72 0.42 -11.87
CA VAL A 83 -1.67 -0.39 -11.24
C VAL A 83 -0.31 -0.18 -11.92
N GLN A 84 -0.27 -0.18 -13.25
CA GLN A 84 0.96 0.07 -14.01
C GLN A 84 1.48 1.49 -13.78
N GLY A 85 0.58 2.48 -13.70
CA GLY A 85 0.94 3.85 -13.33
C GLY A 85 1.55 3.96 -11.93
N VAL A 86 1.03 3.19 -10.96
CA VAL A 86 1.62 3.13 -9.61
C VAL A 86 3.01 2.49 -9.63
N MET A 87 3.21 1.42 -10.39
CA MET A 87 4.54 0.80 -10.55
C MET A 87 5.55 1.79 -11.13
N LEU A 88 5.19 2.44 -12.24
CA LEU A 88 6.06 3.38 -12.93
C LEU A 88 6.35 4.60 -12.04
N GLY A 89 5.33 5.22 -11.46
CA GLY A 89 5.50 6.40 -10.60
C GLY A 89 6.33 6.11 -9.35
N ALA A 90 6.24 4.90 -8.79
CA ALA A 90 7.09 4.48 -7.67
C ALA A 90 8.56 4.34 -8.09
N VAL A 91 8.82 3.70 -9.25
CA VAL A 91 10.18 3.56 -9.80
C VAL A 91 10.77 4.93 -10.13
N GLU A 92 10.02 5.78 -10.83
CA GLU A 92 10.47 7.13 -11.19
C GLU A 92 10.75 8.01 -9.97
N ARG A 93 9.92 7.92 -8.93
CA ARG A 93 10.16 8.69 -7.71
C ARG A 93 11.43 8.23 -7.00
N ARG A 94 11.70 6.92 -6.95
CA ARG A 94 12.85 6.39 -6.22
C ARG A 94 14.15 6.50 -7.01
N PHE A 95 14.12 6.20 -8.30
CA PHE A 95 15.30 6.02 -9.13
C PHE A 95 15.43 7.07 -10.25
N GLY A 96 14.50 8.01 -10.34
CA GLY A 96 14.47 9.01 -11.41
C GLY A 96 14.25 8.34 -12.76
N SER A 97 15.05 8.72 -13.76
CA SER A 97 14.97 8.17 -15.12
C SER A 97 15.73 6.85 -15.30
N SER A 98 16.20 6.23 -14.21
CA SER A 98 16.96 4.97 -14.23
C SER A 98 16.14 3.83 -13.64
N LEU A 99 16.41 2.60 -14.08
CA LEU A 99 15.85 1.39 -13.47
C LEU A 99 16.64 1.00 -12.21
N PRO A 100 16.03 0.24 -11.29
CA PRO A 100 16.74 -0.37 -10.16
C PRO A 100 17.95 -1.18 -10.65
N SER A 101 19.08 -1.11 -9.93
CA SER A 101 20.29 -1.91 -10.24
C SER A 101 20.10 -3.40 -10.00
N SER A 102 19.12 -3.78 -9.17
CA SER A 102 18.71 -5.13 -8.89
C SER A 102 17.18 -5.20 -8.84
N PRO A 103 16.55 -6.30 -9.27
CA PRO A 103 15.09 -6.42 -9.22
C PRO A 103 14.55 -6.19 -7.81
N VAL A 104 13.54 -5.33 -7.69
CA VAL A 104 12.84 -5.08 -6.41
C VAL A 104 11.64 -6.02 -6.32
N GLU A 105 11.51 -6.78 -5.23
CA GLU A 105 10.34 -7.64 -5.05
C GLU A 105 9.07 -6.80 -4.91
N TRP A 106 8.07 -7.09 -5.71
CA TRP A 106 6.81 -6.34 -5.73
C TRP A 106 5.67 -7.21 -5.24
N LEU A 107 5.30 -7.01 -3.98
CA LEU A 107 4.22 -7.73 -3.31
C LEU A 107 2.89 -7.03 -3.52
N THR A 108 1.89 -7.80 -3.91
CA THR A 108 0.53 -7.30 -4.09
C THR A 108 -0.45 -8.20 -3.37
N ASN A 109 -1.57 -7.65 -2.94
CA ASN A 109 -2.74 -8.49 -2.70
C ASN A 109 -3.15 -9.16 -4.04
N ASN A 110 -3.75 -10.36 -4.01
CA ASN A 110 -4.05 -11.15 -5.21
C ASN A 110 -5.23 -10.61 -6.06
N GLY A 111 -5.43 -9.28 -6.10
CA GLY A 111 -6.39 -8.63 -6.98
C GLY A 111 -6.16 -9.00 -8.46
N SER A 112 -7.24 -9.12 -9.23
CA SER A 112 -7.19 -9.51 -10.65
C SER A 112 -6.31 -8.58 -11.49
N ALA A 113 -6.29 -7.27 -11.19
CA ALA A 113 -5.48 -6.28 -11.89
C ALA A 113 -3.96 -6.57 -11.81
N TYR A 114 -3.49 -7.07 -10.66
CA TYR A 114 -2.10 -7.47 -10.44
C TYR A 114 -1.75 -8.84 -11.05
N ARG A 115 -2.76 -9.69 -11.28
CA ARG A 115 -2.58 -11.03 -11.87
C ARG A 115 -2.54 -11.02 -13.40
N SER A 116 -2.96 -9.94 -14.05
CA SER A 116 -2.91 -9.80 -15.50
C SER A 116 -1.49 -10.07 -16.01
N HIS A 117 -1.38 -10.87 -17.08
CA HIS A 117 -0.09 -11.19 -17.69
C HIS A 117 0.65 -9.92 -18.13
N LEU A 118 -0.08 -8.96 -18.72
CA LEU A 118 0.47 -7.68 -19.15
C LEU A 118 1.00 -6.86 -17.97
N THR A 119 0.28 -6.81 -16.85
CA THR A 119 0.73 -6.11 -15.64
C THR A 119 1.99 -6.73 -15.04
N ARG A 120 2.09 -8.07 -15.04
CA ARG A 120 3.30 -8.77 -14.56
C ARG A 120 4.49 -8.57 -15.49
N GLN A 121 4.25 -8.55 -16.80
CA GLN A 121 5.28 -8.24 -17.79
C GLN A 121 5.75 -6.79 -17.63
N PHE A 122 4.83 -5.85 -17.46
CA PHE A 122 5.14 -4.44 -17.22
C PHE A 122 5.99 -4.25 -15.96
N ALA A 123 5.62 -4.88 -14.84
CA ALA A 123 6.41 -4.85 -13.62
C ALA A 123 7.89 -5.22 -13.88
N ARG A 124 8.13 -6.32 -14.61
CA ARG A 124 9.50 -6.73 -14.95
C ARG A 124 10.23 -5.74 -15.85
N MET A 125 9.53 -5.11 -16.80
CA MET A 125 10.12 -4.08 -17.65
C MET A 125 10.61 -2.86 -16.85
N VAL A 126 9.94 -2.54 -15.74
CA VAL A 126 10.33 -1.43 -14.85
C VAL A 126 11.23 -1.88 -13.68
N GLY A 127 11.80 -3.08 -13.73
CA GLY A 127 12.74 -3.59 -12.72
C GLY A 127 12.11 -4.10 -11.43
N LEU A 128 10.82 -4.42 -11.46
CA LEU A 128 10.08 -5.01 -10.34
C LEU A 128 9.85 -6.51 -10.60
N GLU A 129 10.09 -7.37 -9.62
CA GLU A 129 9.77 -8.80 -9.72
C GLU A 129 8.43 -9.09 -9.01
N PRO A 130 7.36 -9.48 -9.73
CA PRO A 130 6.08 -9.78 -9.11
C PRO A 130 6.17 -10.95 -8.13
N GLY A 131 5.99 -10.67 -6.85
CA GLY A 131 5.89 -11.65 -5.78
C GLY A 131 4.44 -11.84 -5.32
N HIS A 132 4.10 -13.04 -4.89
CA HIS A 132 2.81 -13.33 -4.26
C HIS A 132 3.02 -13.45 -2.74
N THR A 133 2.31 -12.66 -1.94
CA THR A 133 2.13 -12.98 -0.52
C THR A 133 1.31 -14.27 -0.43
N ALA A 134 1.81 -15.27 0.30
CA ALA A 134 1.06 -16.48 0.60
C ALA A 134 -0.34 -16.12 1.15
N LEU A 135 -1.35 -16.84 0.64
CA LEU A 135 -2.76 -16.57 0.83
C LEU A 135 -3.17 -16.19 2.26
N ARG A 136 -4.06 -15.19 2.35
CA ARG A 136 -5.00 -14.95 3.46
C ARG A 136 -4.37 -14.83 4.84
N SER A 137 -3.59 -13.78 5.06
CA SER A 137 -3.46 -13.24 6.40
C SER A 137 -3.69 -11.73 6.36
N PRO A 138 -4.78 -11.20 6.97
CA PRO A 138 -4.93 -9.77 7.28
C PRO A 138 -3.73 -9.20 8.06
N LYS A 139 -2.84 -10.07 8.53
CA LYS A 139 -1.61 -9.78 9.28
C LYS A 139 -0.38 -9.53 8.40
N ALA A 140 -0.36 -9.99 7.14
CA ALA A 140 0.79 -9.85 6.23
C ALA A 140 0.86 -8.50 5.49
N THR A 141 -0.15 -7.66 5.71
CA THR A 141 -0.13 -6.26 5.29
C THR A 141 -0.23 -5.33 6.50
N GLY A 142 -0.41 -5.86 7.71
CA GLY A 142 -0.58 -5.05 8.93
C GLY A 142 -1.87 -4.23 8.99
N TRP A 143 -2.75 -4.28 7.99
CA TRP A 143 -3.96 -3.45 7.92
C TRP A 143 -5.21 -4.27 8.29
N GLN A 144 -5.69 -4.11 9.52
CA GLN A 144 -7.05 -4.50 9.88
C GLN A 144 -8.03 -3.41 9.43
N ARG A 145 -9.16 -3.82 8.85
CA ARG A 145 -10.32 -2.96 8.59
C ARG A 145 -10.76 -2.32 9.91
N ALA A 146 -10.77 -0.99 9.98
CA ALA A 146 -11.57 -0.30 10.98
C ALA A 146 -13.03 -0.42 10.54
N SER A 147 -13.79 -1.26 11.25
CA SER A 147 -15.25 -1.28 11.21
C SER A 147 -15.81 -0.18 12.09
#